data_AF-A0A5C3P6L9-F1
#
_entry.id   AF-A0A5C3P6L9-F1
#
_cell.length_a   1.000
_cell.length_b   1.000
_cell.length_c   1.000
_cell.angle_alpha   90.00
_cell.angle_beta   90.00
_cell.angle_gamma   90.00
#
_symmetry.space_group_name_H-M   'P 1'
#
loop_
_entity.id
_entity.type
_entity.pdbx_description
1 polymer ?
#
loop_
_entity_poly.entity_id
_entity_poly.type
_entity_poly.pdbx_seq_one_letter_code
_entity_poly.pdbx_strand_id
1 'polypeptide(L)'
;MSTAIPTSQLHEETIRFADLLAKNARLDNCLPADTDFTPEEMRRLQEQLNALEAIPKDQQSLFFLALSAKHLPALVSAVRSTSRETQNQAFSSYVQLLSLLPDPDKNPYFRKYIVSPEFAPLPTLVASAFVEGIQWLRPSGPGYVCSLIMHMLQWCDTSIGDDKRASIDKAVRLALREKCRELMGSGGWGDLDRYQQVEIQRLEGMLGPVEHMPTPPDQPGYYLQSSKDYLEGKIPGLYECNVCMDDDAPLQCSRCKSVKYCGKECQNKDWKKGHKLRCYEMVF
;
A
#
# COMPACT_ATOMS: atom_id res chain seq x y z
N MET A 1 0.36 28.19 18.66
CA MET A 1 -1.04 28.02 18.22
C MET A 1 -1.01 27.76 16.73
N SER A 2 -1.12 26.50 16.30
CA SER A 2 -1.11 26.15 14.88
C SER A 2 -2.47 26.50 14.29
N THR A 3 -2.51 27.49 13.38
CA THR A 3 -3.72 27.84 12.65
C THR A 3 -4.13 26.66 11.78
N ALA A 4 -5.31 26.10 12.02
CA ALA A 4 -5.84 24.98 11.24
C ALA A 4 -5.91 25.38 9.75
N ILE A 5 -5.24 24.60 8.90
CA ILE A 5 -5.27 24.79 7.44
C ILE A 5 -6.72 24.56 6.97
N PRO A 6 -7.33 25.49 6.22
CA PRO A 6 -8.65 25.30 5.63
C PRO A 6 -8.74 24.00 4.82
N THR A 7 -9.85 23.28 4.95
CA THR A 7 -10.10 21.97 4.30
C THR A 7 -9.84 21.95 2.79
N SER A 8 -10.20 23.02 2.07
CA SER A 8 -9.95 23.12 0.62
C SER A 8 -8.47 23.29 0.29
N GLN A 9 -7.76 24.10 1.08
CA GLN A 9 -6.33 24.33 0.94
C GLN A 9 -5.55 23.03 1.20
N LEU A 10 -5.97 22.24 2.19
CA LEU A 10 -5.36 20.95 2.49
C LEU A 10 -5.48 19.96 1.32
N HIS A 11 -6.63 19.89 0.64
CA HIS A 11 -6.81 18.99 -0.52
C HIS A 11 -5.93 19.37 -1.71
N GLU A 12 -5.72 20.66 -1.96
CA GLU A 12 -4.81 21.13 -3.01
C GLU A 12 -3.33 20.90 -2.64
N GLU A 13 -3.00 21.04 -1.36
CA GLU A 13 -1.66 20.74 -0.83
C GLU A 13 -1.31 19.26 -0.95
N THR A 14 -2.25 18.34 -0.70
CA THR A 14 -1.99 16.90 -0.84
C THR A 14 -1.73 16.51 -2.30
N ILE A 15 -2.44 17.14 -3.26
CA ILE A 15 -2.21 16.93 -4.69
C ILE A 15 -0.83 17.46 -5.10
N ARG A 16 -0.50 18.71 -4.72
CA ARG A 16 0.81 19.30 -5.04
C ARG A 16 1.96 18.48 -4.45
N PHE A 17 1.79 17.99 -3.22
CA PHE A 17 2.76 17.11 -2.60
C PHE A 17 2.92 15.80 -3.36
N ALA A 18 1.82 15.14 -3.72
CA ALA A 18 1.86 13.88 -4.47
C ALA A 18 2.56 14.04 -5.82
N ASP A 19 2.27 15.12 -6.55
CA ASP A 19 2.92 15.42 -7.83
C ASP A 19 4.42 15.72 -7.66
N LEU A 20 4.80 16.47 -6.63
CA LEU A 20 6.22 16.73 -6.32
C LEU A 20 6.94 15.44 -5.89
N LEU A 21 6.27 14.59 -5.11
CA LEU A 21 6.83 13.31 -4.65
C LEU A 21 7.06 12.37 -5.84
N ALA A 22 6.09 12.26 -6.74
CA ALA A 22 6.22 11.48 -7.97
C ALA A 22 7.37 11.98 -8.85
N LYS A 23 7.51 13.31 -8.99
CA LYS A 23 8.63 13.92 -9.70
C LYS A 23 9.99 13.61 -9.06
N ASN A 24 10.11 13.78 -7.75
CA ASN A 24 11.36 13.52 -7.02
C ASN A 24 11.73 12.02 -7.02
N ALA A 25 10.72 11.16 -7.04
CA ALA A 25 10.87 9.73 -7.25
C ALA A 25 10.98 9.33 -8.73
N ARG A 26 11.13 10.26 -9.68
CA ARG A 26 11.31 9.96 -11.11
C ARG A 26 10.20 9.07 -11.72
N LEU A 27 8.97 9.11 -11.21
CA LEU A 27 7.86 8.27 -11.71
C LEU A 27 7.41 8.65 -13.13
N ASP A 28 7.47 9.93 -13.48
CA ASP A 28 7.10 10.43 -14.82
C ASP A 28 8.29 10.50 -15.79
N ASN A 29 9.52 10.37 -15.28
CA ASN A 29 10.75 10.46 -16.06
C ASN A 29 11.75 9.45 -15.50
N CYS A 30 11.48 8.17 -15.81
CA CYS A 30 12.22 7.03 -15.30
C CYS A 30 13.73 7.17 -15.55
N LEU A 31 14.51 6.63 -14.63
CA LEU A 31 15.96 6.56 -14.76
C LEU A 31 16.34 5.76 -16.01
N PRO A 32 17.42 6.14 -16.72
CA PRO A 32 18.02 5.27 -17.72
C PRO A 32 18.40 3.92 -17.12
N ALA A 33 18.49 2.89 -17.98
CA ALA A 33 19.06 1.62 -17.58
C ALA A 33 20.44 1.84 -16.93
N ASP A 34 20.72 1.07 -15.89
CA ASP A 34 21.99 1.07 -15.16
C ASP A 34 22.38 2.40 -14.50
N THR A 35 21.42 3.30 -14.33
CA THR A 35 21.60 4.55 -13.59
C THR A 35 20.72 4.54 -12.35
N ASP A 36 21.34 4.66 -11.17
CA ASP A 36 20.63 4.78 -9.90
C ASP A 36 20.38 6.25 -9.52
N PHE A 37 19.64 6.49 -8.43
CA PHE A 37 19.52 7.83 -7.87
C PHE A 37 20.89 8.40 -7.48
N THR A 38 21.09 9.67 -7.83
CA THR A 38 22.19 10.44 -7.27
C THR A 38 21.97 10.69 -5.77
N PRO A 39 23.03 10.93 -4.98
CA PRO A 39 22.88 11.25 -3.56
C PRO A 39 21.96 12.46 -3.30
N GLU A 40 21.97 13.43 -4.21
CA GLU A 40 21.13 14.62 -4.13
C GLU A 40 19.65 14.33 -4.41
N GLU A 41 19.35 13.46 -5.38
CA GLU A 41 17.97 13.01 -5.63
C GLU A 41 17.42 12.21 -4.46
N MET A 42 18.22 11.28 -3.92
CA MET A 42 17.86 10.53 -2.73
C MET A 42 17.59 11.48 -1.56
N ARG A 43 18.48 12.44 -1.31
CA ARG A 43 18.30 13.43 -0.23
C ARG A 43 16.99 14.20 -0.39
N ARG A 44 16.68 14.69 -1.59
CA ARG A 44 15.42 15.43 -1.85
C ARG A 44 14.18 14.58 -1.60
N LEU A 45 14.19 13.33 -2.06
CA LEU A 45 13.09 12.40 -1.84
C LEU A 45 12.87 12.15 -0.34
N GLN A 46 13.95 11.88 0.40
CA GLN A 46 13.86 11.62 1.84
C GLN A 46 13.48 12.86 2.65
N GLU A 47 14.00 14.05 2.31
CA GLU A 47 13.60 15.31 2.95
C GLU A 47 12.10 15.56 2.79
N GLN A 48 11.55 15.27 1.60
CA GLN A 48 10.12 15.41 1.36
C GLN A 48 9.29 14.39 2.18
N LEU A 49 9.74 13.14 2.30
CA LEU A 49 9.07 12.13 3.12
C LEU A 49 9.12 12.49 4.61
N ASN A 50 10.28 12.92 5.11
CA ASN A 50 10.47 13.32 6.49
C ASN A 50 9.68 14.59 6.84
N ALA A 51 9.42 15.48 5.88
CA ALA A 51 8.57 16.64 6.10
C ALA A 51 7.13 16.27 6.51
N LEU A 52 6.65 15.06 6.18
CA LEU A 52 5.35 14.57 6.64
C LEU A 52 5.31 14.30 8.15
N GLU A 53 6.45 14.10 8.82
CA GLU A 53 6.47 13.88 10.28
C GLU A 53 5.96 15.10 11.05
N ALA A 54 6.06 16.31 10.46
CA ALA A 54 5.52 17.54 11.03
C ALA A 54 3.99 17.66 10.89
N ILE A 55 3.37 16.83 10.04
CA ILE A 55 1.93 16.83 9.78
C ILE A 55 1.22 15.92 10.78
N PRO A 56 0.03 16.29 11.30
CA PRO A 56 -0.78 15.40 12.14
C PRO A 56 -1.04 14.03 11.51
N LYS A 57 -0.89 12.95 12.29
CA LYS A 57 -0.97 11.56 11.78
C LYS A 57 -2.28 11.25 11.06
N ASP A 58 -3.40 11.81 11.52
CA ASP A 58 -4.72 11.66 10.90
C ASP A 58 -4.78 12.29 9.49
N GLN A 59 -3.97 13.32 9.25
CA GLN A 59 -3.88 14.03 7.96
C GLN A 59 -2.80 13.47 7.03
N GLN A 60 -1.73 12.88 7.55
CA GLN A 60 -0.66 12.26 6.74
C GLN A 60 -1.22 11.28 5.70
N SER A 61 -2.26 10.51 6.07
CA SER A 61 -2.93 9.58 5.16
C SER A 61 -3.46 10.25 3.90
N LEU A 62 -3.87 11.52 3.95
CA LEU A 62 -4.43 12.24 2.80
C LEU A 62 -3.41 12.45 1.68
N PHE A 63 -2.13 12.63 2.03
CA PHE A 63 -1.03 12.81 1.09
C PHE A 63 -0.77 11.53 0.29
N PHE A 64 -0.73 10.39 0.98
CA PHE A 64 -0.55 9.10 0.33
C PHE A 64 -1.80 8.63 -0.43
N LEU A 65 -3.01 9.04 -0.02
CA LEU A 65 -4.21 8.83 -0.83
C LEU A 65 -4.14 9.57 -2.17
N ALA A 66 -3.64 10.81 -2.18
CA ALA A 66 -3.45 11.56 -3.41
C ALA A 66 -2.40 10.89 -4.32
N LEU A 67 -1.29 10.43 -3.73
CA LEU A 67 -0.28 9.63 -4.45
C LEU A 67 -0.89 8.35 -5.04
N SER A 68 -1.68 7.61 -4.26
CA SER A 68 -2.33 6.38 -4.72
C SER A 68 -3.32 6.63 -5.85
N ALA A 69 -4.10 7.70 -5.78
CA ALA A 69 -5.10 8.03 -6.79
C ALA A 69 -4.49 8.43 -8.14
N LYS A 70 -3.36 9.15 -8.11
CA LYS A 70 -2.75 9.77 -9.31
C LYS A 70 -1.54 9.01 -9.87
N HIS A 71 -0.72 8.41 -9.02
CA HIS A 71 0.64 7.97 -9.39
C HIS A 71 0.92 6.50 -9.10
N LEU A 72 -0.05 5.76 -8.57
CA LEU A 72 0.13 4.35 -8.24
C LEU A 72 0.50 3.48 -9.46
N PRO A 73 -0.10 3.65 -10.66
CA PRO A 73 0.32 2.89 -11.83
C PRO A 73 1.79 3.15 -12.21
N ALA A 74 2.23 4.41 -12.17
CA ALA A 74 3.60 4.78 -12.46
C ALA A 74 4.57 4.22 -11.41
N LEU A 75 4.23 4.30 -10.12
CA LEU A 75 5.01 3.71 -9.04
C LEU A 75 5.18 2.19 -9.19
N VAL A 76 4.09 1.48 -9.49
CA VAL A 76 4.11 0.02 -9.72
C VAL A 76 4.92 -0.33 -10.96
N SER A 77 4.82 0.44 -12.03
CA SER A 77 5.63 0.27 -13.24
C SER A 77 7.12 0.50 -12.96
N ALA A 78 7.45 1.50 -12.14
CA ALA A 78 8.82 1.79 -11.71
C ALA A 78 9.42 0.61 -10.93
N VAL A 79 8.70 0.04 -9.95
CA VAL A 79 9.17 -1.15 -9.21
C VAL A 79 9.48 -2.31 -10.16
N ARG A 80 8.63 -2.55 -11.17
CA ARG A 80 8.77 -3.69 -12.09
C ARG A 80 9.93 -3.54 -13.07
N SER A 81 10.21 -2.31 -13.50
CA SER A 81 11.19 -2.03 -14.54
C SER A 81 12.58 -1.71 -14.01
N THR A 82 12.70 -1.41 -12.71
CA THR A 82 13.96 -1.01 -12.07
C THR A 82 14.81 -2.22 -11.73
N SER A 83 16.07 -2.22 -12.17
CA SER A 83 17.03 -3.27 -11.85
C SER A 83 17.45 -3.21 -10.39
N ARG A 84 17.35 -4.34 -9.69
CA ARG A 84 17.85 -4.44 -8.31
C ARG A 84 19.38 -4.43 -8.22
N GLU A 85 20.07 -4.81 -9.29
CA GLU A 85 21.53 -4.88 -9.33
C GLU A 85 22.15 -3.52 -9.59
N THR A 86 21.58 -2.76 -10.54
CA THR A 86 22.17 -1.51 -11.03
C THR A 86 21.43 -0.26 -10.55
N GLN A 87 20.23 -0.40 -9.97
CA GLN A 87 19.38 0.70 -9.52
C GLN A 87 18.77 0.43 -8.13
N ASN A 88 19.58 -0.12 -7.22
CA ASN A 88 19.13 -0.58 -5.91
C ASN A 88 18.49 0.52 -5.04
N GLN A 89 19.02 1.75 -5.08
CA GLN A 89 18.48 2.87 -4.31
C GLN A 89 17.10 3.29 -4.83
N ALA A 90 16.94 3.39 -6.15
CA ALA A 90 15.66 3.67 -6.78
C ALA A 90 14.64 2.57 -6.45
N PHE A 91 15.00 1.30 -6.63
CA PHE A 91 14.13 0.17 -6.31
C PHE A 91 13.68 0.20 -4.84
N SER A 92 14.63 0.37 -3.93
CA SER A 92 14.39 0.47 -2.48
C SER A 92 13.45 1.63 -2.14
N SER A 93 13.62 2.77 -2.80
CA SER A 93 12.75 3.94 -2.63
C SER A 93 11.33 3.70 -3.12
N TYR A 94 11.15 2.97 -4.22
CA TYR A 94 9.80 2.65 -4.73
C TYR A 94 9.07 1.69 -3.80
N VAL A 95 9.77 0.68 -3.26
CA VAL A 95 9.20 -0.20 -2.24
C VAL A 95 8.89 0.58 -0.95
N GLN A 96 9.76 1.51 -0.55
CA GLN A 96 9.51 2.42 0.57
C GLN A 96 8.20 3.20 0.35
N LEU A 97 8.02 3.82 -0.82
CA LEU A 97 6.80 4.56 -1.15
C LEU A 97 5.54 3.69 -1.11
N LEU A 98 5.59 2.47 -1.66
CA LEU A 98 4.49 1.51 -1.57
C LEU A 98 4.19 1.12 -0.11
N SER A 99 5.22 0.95 0.72
CA SER A 99 5.08 0.54 2.11
C SER A 99 4.47 1.62 3.03
N LEU A 100 4.50 2.88 2.57
CA LEU A 100 3.92 4.01 3.29
C LEU A 100 2.45 4.29 2.89
N LEU A 101 1.93 3.59 1.89
CA LEU A 101 0.53 3.72 1.51
C LEU A 101 -0.37 3.22 2.65
N PRO A 102 -1.48 3.93 2.97
CA PRO A 102 -2.42 3.46 3.96
C PRO A 102 -3.01 2.11 3.56
N ASP A 103 -3.35 1.32 4.57
CA ASP A 103 -4.04 0.04 4.47
C ASP A 103 -5.16 0.06 3.41
N PRO A 104 -5.35 -1.01 2.60
CA PRO A 104 -6.39 -1.07 1.58
C PRO A 104 -7.82 -0.84 2.08
N ASP A 105 -8.13 -1.08 3.35
CA ASP A 105 -9.44 -0.74 3.93
C ASP A 105 -9.69 0.78 3.98
N LYS A 106 -8.63 1.57 4.22
CA LYS A 106 -8.64 3.04 4.29
C LYS A 106 -8.23 3.72 2.99
N ASN A 107 -7.59 2.99 2.08
CA ASN A 107 -7.09 3.45 0.78
C ASN A 107 -7.82 2.77 -0.38
N PRO A 108 -8.93 3.35 -0.87
CA PRO A 108 -9.69 2.73 -1.96
C PRO A 108 -8.94 2.67 -3.28
N TYR A 109 -7.98 3.58 -3.52
CA TYR A 109 -7.19 3.60 -4.76
C TYR A 109 -6.21 2.43 -4.77
N PHE A 110 -5.48 2.24 -3.66
CA PHE A 110 -4.59 1.10 -3.53
C PHE A 110 -5.36 -0.22 -3.55
N ARG A 111 -6.48 -0.32 -2.83
CA ARG A 111 -7.34 -1.52 -2.84
C ARG A 111 -7.82 -1.93 -4.23
N LYS A 112 -8.23 -0.96 -5.05
CA LYS A 112 -8.65 -1.28 -6.42
C LYS A 112 -7.48 -1.69 -7.32
N TYR A 113 -6.32 -1.05 -7.13
CA TYR A 113 -5.18 -1.33 -7.99
C TYR A 113 -4.45 -2.61 -7.61
N ILE A 114 -4.37 -2.97 -6.33
CA ILE A 114 -3.69 -4.19 -5.86
C ILE A 114 -4.34 -5.47 -6.39
N VAL A 115 -5.63 -5.42 -6.74
CA VAL A 115 -6.36 -6.54 -7.35
C VAL A 115 -6.29 -6.53 -8.89
N SER A 116 -5.60 -5.57 -9.50
CA SER A 116 -5.47 -5.45 -10.95
C SER A 116 -4.41 -6.39 -11.52
N PRO A 117 -4.55 -6.85 -12.79
CA PRO A 117 -3.53 -7.64 -13.46
C PRO A 117 -2.16 -6.96 -13.53
N GLU A 118 -2.12 -5.63 -13.62
CA GLU A 118 -0.89 -4.83 -13.70
C GLU A 118 -0.04 -4.94 -12.42
N PHE A 119 -0.69 -5.22 -11.29
CA PHE A 119 -0.04 -5.41 -9.99
C PHE A 119 0.48 -6.84 -9.80
N ALA A 120 0.00 -7.81 -10.57
CA ALA A 120 0.26 -9.24 -10.33
C ALA A 120 1.74 -9.63 -10.15
N PRO A 121 2.74 -9.03 -10.84
CA PRO A 121 4.15 -9.41 -10.64
C PRO A 121 4.77 -8.94 -9.32
N LEU A 122 4.15 -7.99 -8.61
CA LEU A 122 4.77 -7.32 -7.45
C LEU A 122 4.93 -8.18 -6.19
N PRO A 123 3.97 -9.03 -5.79
CA PRO A 123 4.05 -9.73 -4.51
C PRO A 123 5.35 -10.54 -4.36
N THR A 124 5.67 -11.40 -5.33
CA THR A 124 6.93 -12.17 -5.32
C THR A 124 8.15 -11.26 -5.42
N LEU A 125 8.12 -10.24 -6.28
CA LEU A 125 9.25 -9.32 -6.50
C LEU A 125 9.62 -8.53 -5.24
N VAL A 126 8.64 -8.00 -4.52
CA VAL A 126 8.86 -7.22 -3.29
C VAL A 126 9.26 -8.16 -2.14
N ALA A 127 8.62 -9.32 -2.02
CA ALA A 127 8.95 -10.29 -0.97
C ALA A 127 10.37 -10.85 -1.13
N SER A 128 10.80 -11.17 -2.35
CA SER A 128 12.17 -11.63 -2.60
C SER A 128 13.20 -10.54 -2.29
N ALA A 129 12.95 -9.31 -2.72
CA ALA A 129 13.82 -8.19 -2.40
C ALA A 129 13.95 -7.96 -0.88
N PHE A 130 12.86 -8.12 -0.13
CA PHE A 130 12.89 -8.04 1.34
C PHE A 130 13.74 -9.15 1.97
N VAL A 131 13.58 -10.40 1.51
CA VAL A 131 14.41 -11.54 1.94
C VAL A 131 15.90 -11.26 1.69
N GLU A 132 16.21 -10.75 0.50
CA GLU A 132 17.58 -10.48 0.04
C GLU A 132 18.22 -9.23 0.68
N GLY A 133 17.45 -8.43 1.42
CA GLY A 133 17.97 -7.28 2.18
C GLY A 133 17.87 -5.95 1.46
N ILE A 134 16.67 -5.61 0.99
CA ILE A 134 16.34 -4.27 0.49
C ILE A 134 16.72 -3.19 1.50
N GLN A 135 17.16 -2.02 1.02
CA GLN A 135 17.43 -0.89 1.90
C GLN A 135 16.12 -0.21 2.28
N TRP A 136 16.04 0.29 3.51
CA TRP A 136 14.93 1.12 3.96
C TRP A 136 15.44 2.32 4.72
N LEU A 137 14.72 3.44 4.56
CA LEU A 137 14.98 4.69 5.24
C LEU A 137 13.71 5.12 5.98
N ARG A 138 13.89 5.89 7.05
CA ARG A 138 12.76 6.52 7.74
C ARG A 138 12.03 7.45 6.76
N PRO A 139 10.69 7.55 6.85
CA PRO A 139 9.84 7.06 7.92
C PRO A 139 9.40 5.58 7.80
N SER A 140 9.84 4.85 6.78
CA SER A 140 9.56 3.41 6.62
C SER A 140 10.53 2.55 7.47
N GLY A 141 10.44 1.24 7.29
CA GLY A 141 11.28 0.22 7.92
C GLY A 141 10.75 -1.18 7.64
N PRO A 142 11.41 -2.24 8.16
CA PRO A 142 11.03 -3.62 7.88
C PRO A 142 9.58 -3.92 8.22
N GLY A 143 9.04 -3.35 9.30
CA GLY A 143 7.63 -3.56 9.64
C GLY A 143 6.64 -2.97 8.62
N TYR A 144 6.94 -1.81 8.03
CA TYR A 144 6.11 -1.24 6.96
C TYR A 144 6.15 -2.10 5.71
N VAL A 145 7.31 -2.64 5.35
CA VAL A 145 7.44 -3.58 4.23
C VAL A 145 6.70 -4.89 4.54
N CYS A 146 6.77 -5.40 5.77
CA CYS A 146 5.97 -6.55 6.18
C CYS A 146 4.46 -6.28 6.07
N SER A 147 4.02 -5.07 6.44
CA SER A 147 2.63 -4.65 6.29
C SER A 147 2.19 -4.62 4.83
N LEU A 148 3.02 -4.06 3.94
CA LEU A 148 2.80 -4.11 2.48
C LEU A 148 2.69 -5.55 1.96
N ILE A 149 3.58 -6.44 2.39
CA ILE A 149 3.55 -7.86 1.99
C ILE A 149 2.28 -8.54 2.48
N MET A 150 1.84 -8.28 3.71
CA MET A 150 0.54 -8.77 4.21
C MET A 150 -0.63 -8.26 3.36
N HIS A 151 -0.63 -7.00 2.95
CA HIS A 151 -1.65 -6.48 2.03
C HIS A 151 -1.64 -7.23 0.69
N MET A 152 -0.47 -7.53 0.13
CA MET A 152 -0.37 -8.31 -1.11
C MET A 152 -0.85 -9.76 -0.95
N LEU A 153 -0.59 -10.39 0.20
CA LEU A 153 -1.13 -11.71 0.52
C LEU A 153 -2.66 -11.70 0.66
N GLN A 154 -3.21 -10.66 1.30
CA GLN A 154 -4.64 -10.59 1.59
C GLN A 154 -5.50 -10.19 0.38
N TRP A 155 -4.98 -9.35 -0.53
CA TRP A 155 -5.80 -8.73 -1.56
C TRP A 155 -5.57 -9.27 -2.96
N CYS A 156 -4.33 -9.62 -3.31
CA CYS A 156 -4.01 -10.14 -4.64
C CYS A 156 -4.62 -11.53 -4.87
N ASP A 157 -4.87 -11.86 -6.14
CA ASP A 157 -5.30 -13.20 -6.52
C ASP A 157 -4.23 -14.24 -6.15
N THR A 158 -4.63 -15.30 -5.44
CA THR A 158 -3.69 -16.35 -5.04
C THR A 158 -3.22 -17.18 -6.23
N SER A 159 -3.93 -17.16 -7.35
CA SER A 159 -3.56 -17.89 -8.58
C SER A 159 -2.26 -17.41 -9.22
N ILE A 160 -1.78 -16.23 -8.81
CA ILE A 160 -0.53 -15.62 -9.27
C ILE A 160 0.70 -16.39 -8.76
N GLY A 161 0.65 -16.93 -7.53
CA GLY A 161 1.75 -17.71 -6.99
C GLY A 161 1.79 -19.13 -7.58
N ASP A 162 2.99 -19.68 -7.69
CA ASP A 162 3.29 -20.99 -8.27
C ASP A 162 2.41 -22.17 -7.77
N ASP A 163 2.07 -22.20 -6.48
CA ASP A 163 1.24 -23.25 -5.86
C ASP A 163 -0.22 -22.83 -5.61
N LYS A 164 -0.60 -21.64 -6.07
CA LYS A 164 -1.95 -21.04 -5.95
C LYS A 164 -2.46 -20.84 -4.52
N ARG A 165 -1.63 -21.03 -3.50
CA ARG A 165 -2.00 -20.85 -2.09
C ARG A 165 -1.97 -19.40 -1.65
N ALA A 166 -1.15 -18.60 -2.32
CA ALA A 166 -0.96 -17.19 -2.07
C ALA A 166 -0.42 -16.51 -3.33
N SER A 167 -0.47 -15.19 -3.38
CA SER A 167 0.03 -14.37 -4.49
C SER A 167 1.55 -14.30 -4.61
N ILE A 168 2.29 -14.88 -3.66
CA ILE A 168 3.75 -14.92 -3.58
C ILE A 168 4.20 -16.35 -3.78
N ASP A 169 5.24 -16.61 -4.56
CA ASP A 169 5.74 -17.98 -4.80
C ASP A 169 6.18 -18.70 -3.52
N LYS A 170 5.92 -20.00 -3.45
CA LYS A 170 6.12 -20.82 -2.25
C LYS A 170 7.53 -20.72 -1.69
N ALA A 171 8.55 -20.84 -2.54
CA ALA A 171 9.94 -20.76 -2.12
C ALA A 171 10.25 -19.41 -1.44
N VAL A 172 9.71 -18.32 -1.99
CA VAL A 172 9.87 -16.96 -1.45
C VAL A 172 9.11 -16.81 -0.13
N ARG A 173 7.89 -17.38 -0.01
CA ARG A 173 7.12 -17.35 1.26
C ARG A 173 7.83 -18.08 2.40
N LEU A 174 8.46 -19.22 2.12
CA LEU A 174 9.24 -19.96 3.12
C LEU A 174 10.47 -19.15 3.56
N ALA A 175 11.22 -18.59 2.61
CA ALA A 175 12.37 -17.74 2.91
C ALA A 175 11.97 -16.47 3.68
N LEU A 176 10.84 -15.87 3.33
CA LEU A 176 10.26 -14.71 4.01
C LEU A 176 9.93 -15.02 5.47
N ARG A 177 9.39 -16.21 5.75
CA ARG A 177 9.09 -16.62 7.12
C ARG A 177 10.35 -16.74 7.96
N GLU A 178 11.40 -17.36 7.42
CA GLU A 178 12.69 -17.44 8.12
C GLU A 178 13.30 -16.05 8.30
N LYS A 179 13.24 -15.18 7.29
CA LYS A 179 13.69 -13.79 7.40
C LYS A 179 13.03 -13.04 8.55
N CYS A 180 11.71 -13.18 8.73
CA CYS A 180 11.01 -12.59 9.87
C CYS A 180 11.53 -13.12 11.21
N ARG A 181 11.82 -14.43 11.32
CA ARG A 181 12.39 -15.04 12.53
C ARG A 181 13.80 -14.57 12.82
N GLU A 182 14.63 -14.43 11.79
CA GLU A 182 15.98 -13.86 11.90
C GLU A 182 15.92 -12.44 12.45
N LEU A 183 15.02 -11.60 11.91
CA LEU A 183 14.83 -10.23 12.41
C LEU A 183 14.41 -10.22 13.89
N MET A 184 13.47 -11.09 14.28
CA MET A 184 13.03 -11.24 15.67
C MET A 184 14.13 -11.76 16.61
N GLY A 185 15.04 -12.60 16.11
CA GLY A 185 16.18 -13.13 16.86
C GLY A 185 17.43 -12.25 16.84
N SER A 186 17.44 -11.18 16.04
CA SER A 186 18.60 -10.31 15.88
C SER A 186 18.82 -9.41 17.10
N GLY A 187 20.09 -9.06 17.37
CA GLY A 187 20.43 -8.14 18.47
C GLY A 187 19.79 -6.75 18.36
N GLY A 188 19.44 -6.32 17.14
CA GLY A 188 18.79 -5.03 16.87
C GLY A 188 17.26 -5.05 17.00
N TRP A 189 16.64 -6.18 17.33
CA TRP A 189 15.17 -6.28 17.46
C TRP A 189 14.60 -5.29 18.48
N GLY A 190 15.28 -5.11 19.61
CA GLY A 190 14.86 -4.19 20.68
C GLY A 190 14.90 -2.71 20.30
N ASP A 191 15.67 -2.35 19.26
CA ASP A 191 15.81 -0.97 18.79
C ASP A 191 14.70 -0.55 17.82
N LEU A 192 13.96 -1.53 17.27
CA LEU A 192 12.81 -1.26 16.43
C LEU A 192 11.66 -0.72 17.26
N ASP A 193 10.92 0.25 16.71
CA ASP A 193 9.71 0.72 17.36
C ASP A 193 8.63 -0.39 17.41
N ARG A 194 7.65 -0.20 18.29
CA ARG A 194 6.61 -1.21 18.54
C ARG A 194 5.77 -1.52 17.30
N TYR A 195 5.52 -0.55 16.42
CA TYR A 195 4.75 -0.82 15.20
C TYR A 195 5.54 -1.78 14.31
N GLN A 196 6.84 -1.54 14.15
CA GLN A 196 7.66 -2.40 13.31
C GLN A 196 7.76 -3.82 13.84
N GLN A 197 7.95 -3.97 15.16
CA GLN A 197 7.97 -5.29 15.80
C GLN A 197 6.65 -6.05 15.59
N VAL A 198 5.52 -5.38 15.77
CA VAL A 198 4.19 -5.99 15.62
C VAL A 198 3.96 -6.45 14.18
N GLU A 199 4.28 -5.63 13.18
CA GLU A 199 4.02 -6.01 11.78
C GLU A 199 4.91 -7.16 11.30
N ILE A 200 6.17 -7.25 11.77
CA ILE A 200 7.04 -8.40 11.50
C ILE A 200 6.46 -9.68 12.11
N GLN A 201 6.01 -9.62 13.36
CA GLN A 201 5.36 -10.75 14.05
C GLN A 201 4.07 -11.18 13.35
N ARG A 202 3.25 -10.22 12.92
CA ARG A 202 1.98 -10.49 12.22
C ARG A 202 2.22 -11.18 10.88
N LEU A 203 3.24 -10.76 10.12
CA LEU A 203 3.58 -11.42 8.85
C LEU A 203 4.08 -12.85 9.10
N GLU A 204 4.97 -13.09 10.07
CA GLU A 204 5.40 -14.46 10.41
C GLU A 204 4.21 -15.34 10.81
N GLY A 205 3.33 -14.80 11.65
CA GLY A 205 2.12 -15.48 12.10
C GLY A 205 1.12 -15.76 10.98
N MET A 206 1.04 -14.91 9.95
CA MET A 206 0.18 -15.11 8.77
C MET A 206 0.74 -16.18 7.83
N LEU A 207 2.06 -16.23 7.63
CA LEU A 207 2.71 -17.20 6.76
C LEU A 207 2.55 -18.65 7.27
N GLY A 208 2.42 -18.84 8.59
CA GLY A 208 2.17 -20.16 9.17
C GLY A 208 0.90 -20.84 8.62
N PRO A 209 -0.30 -20.26 8.82
CA PRO A 209 -1.55 -20.75 8.28
C PRO A 209 -1.57 -20.88 6.75
N VAL A 210 -0.96 -19.96 5.99
CA VAL A 210 -0.86 -20.07 4.52
C VAL A 210 -0.23 -21.40 4.10
N GLU A 211 0.80 -21.85 4.82
CA GLU A 211 1.52 -23.09 4.48
C GLU A 211 0.86 -24.36 5.07
N HIS A 212 0.21 -24.27 6.22
CA HIS A 212 -0.19 -25.46 7.00
C HIS A 212 -1.70 -25.63 7.15
N MET A 213 -2.52 -24.62 6.82
CA MET A 213 -3.97 -24.76 6.93
C MET A 213 -4.46 -25.77 5.89
N PRO A 214 -5.25 -26.78 6.30
CA PRO A 214 -5.90 -27.68 5.35
C PRO A 214 -6.83 -26.86 4.43
N THR A 215 -6.67 -27.04 3.12
CA THR A 215 -7.52 -26.40 2.11
C THR A 215 -8.33 -27.44 1.35
N PRO A 216 -9.56 -27.15 0.93
CA PRO A 216 -10.28 -27.98 -0.02
C PRO A 216 -9.41 -28.24 -1.28
N PRO A 217 -9.43 -29.44 -1.88
CA PRO A 217 -8.61 -29.75 -3.05
C PRO A 217 -8.82 -28.82 -4.25
N ASP A 218 -10.02 -28.24 -4.35
CA ASP A 218 -10.45 -27.31 -5.39
C ASP A 218 -10.19 -25.83 -5.04
N GLN A 219 -9.67 -25.52 -3.84
CA GLN A 219 -9.51 -24.15 -3.33
C GLN A 219 -8.18 -23.94 -2.57
N PRO A 220 -7.02 -24.01 -3.27
CA PRO A 220 -5.70 -23.90 -2.63
C PRO A 220 -5.46 -22.58 -1.88
N GLY A 221 -6.17 -21.50 -2.21
CA GLY A 221 -6.06 -20.17 -1.56
C GLY A 221 -7.11 -19.88 -0.48
N TYR A 222 -7.85 -20.88 0.01
CA TYR A 222 -9.03 -20.70 0.88
C TYR A 222 -8.81 -19.75 2.08
N TYR A 223 -7.69 -19.88 2.79
CA TYR A 223 -7.39 -19.03 3.97
C TYR A 223 -7.31 -17.54 3.62
N LEU A 224 -6.61 -17.20 2.54
CA LEU A 224 -6.43 -15.81 2.10
C LEU A 224 -7.71 -15.29 1.46
N GLN A 225 -8.45 -16.12 0.72
CA GLN A 225 -9.76 -15.74 0.20
C GLN A 225 -10.74 -15.39 1.33
N SER A 226 -10.84 -16.25 2.36
CA SER A 226 -11.68 -15.95 3.53
C SER A 226 -11.25 -14.68 4.26
N SER A 227 -9.94 -14.43 4.35
CA SER A 227 -9.39 -13.20 4.92
C SER A 227 -9.79 -11.98 4.09
N LYS A 228 -9.74 -12.07 2.76
CA LYS A 228 -10.18 -11.03 1.83
C LYS A 228 -11.66 -10.72 1.99
N ASP A 229 -12.52 -11.74 1.97
CA ASP A 229 -13.97 -11.58 2.11
C ASP A 229 -14.33 -10.87 3.42
N TYR A 230 -13.65 -11.26 4.52
CA TYR A 230 -13.81 -10.60 5.82
C TYR A 230 -13.37 -9.14 5.81
N LEU A 231 -12.27 -8.82 5.14
CA LEU A 231 -11.78 -7.43 5.02
C LEU A 231 -12.70 -6.58 4.15
N GLU A 232 -13.21 -7.12 3.05
CA GLU A 232 -14.18 -6.44 2.19
C GLU A 232 -15.47 -6.12 2.94
N GLY A 233 -15.99 -7.08 3.72
CA GLY A 233 -17.19 -6.88 4.54
C GLY A 233 -17.05 -5.83 5.63
N LYS A 234 -15.84 -5.34 5.92
CA LYS A 234 -15.59 -4.25 6.89
C LYS A 234 -15.54 -2.87 6.26
N ILE A 235 -15.55 -2.75 4.94
CA ILE A 235 -15.34 -1.46 4.25
C ILE A 235 -16.68 -0.77 4.08
N PRO A 236 -16.93 0.35 4.78
CA PRO A 236 -18.19 1.06 4.65
C PRO A 236 -18.36 1.64 3.25
N GLY A 237 -19.58 1.51 2.71
CA GLY A 237 -19.93 2.06 1.42
C GLY A 237 -19.39 1.29 0.22
N LEU A 238 -18.85 0.07 0.44
CA LEU A 238 -18.33 -0.76 -0.65
C LEU A 238 -19.48 -1.39 -1.44
N TYR A 239 -20.42 -2.01 -0.74
CA TYR A 239 -21.57 -2.69 -1.34
C TYR A 239 -22.88 -1.96 -1.06
N GLU A 240 -22.97 -1.33 0.12
CA GLU A 240 -24.09 -0.62 0.70
C GLU A 240 -23.93 0.91 0.64
N CYS A 241 -24.94 1.65 1.07
CA CYS A 241 -24.88 3.10 1.19
C CYS A 241 -23.95 3.51 2.35
N ASN A 242 -22.90 4.28 2.06
CA ASN A 242 -21.92 4.74 3.06
C ASN A 242 -22.49 5.59 4.22
N VAL A 243 -23.76 6.00 4.14
CA VAL A 243 -24.40 6.91 5.10
C VAL A 243 -25.48 6.24 5.93
N CYS A 244 -26.39 5.50 5.29
CA CYS A 244 -27.53 4.88 5.97
C CYS A 244 -27.46 3.35 6.02
N MET A 245 -26.42 2.74 5.42
CA MET A 245 -26.21 1.29 5.36
C MET A 245 -27.34 0.53 4.65
N ASP A 246 -28.09 1.21 3.77
CA ASP A 246 -29.07 0.56 2.89
C ASP A 246 -28.32 -0.19 1.78
N ASP A 247 -28.70 -1.44 1.54
CA ASP A 247 -28.11 -2.31 0.53
C ASP A 247 -28.46 -1.83 -0.90
N ASP A 248 -29.56 -1.11 -1.09
CA ASP A 248 -29.89 -0.48 -2.38
C ASP A 248 -29.12 0.84 -2.56
N ALA A 249 -27.87 0.71 -3.04
CA ALA A 249 -26.95 1.82 -3.24
C ALA A 249 -26.51 1.97 -4.71
N PRO A 250 -27.42 2.34 -5.64
CA PRO A 250 -27.13 2.38 -7.07
C PRO A 250 -26.21 3.54 -7.47
N LEU A 251 -26.10 4.58 -6.64
CA LEU A 251 -25.30 5.76 -6.95
C LEU A 251 -23.87 5.58 -6.43
N GLN A 252 -22.90 5.59 -7.33
CA GLN A 252 -21.48 5.61 -6.97
C GLN A 252 -20.92 7.03 -7.06
N CYS A 253 -19.95 7.38 -6.20
CA CYS A 253 -19.23 8.65 -6.35
C CYS A 253 -18.58 8.73 -7.74
N SER A 254 -18.95 9.71 -8.55
CA SER A 254 -18.47 9.82 -9.94
C SER A 254 -16.97 10.13 -10.04
N ARG A 255 -16.37 10.73 -9.00
CA ARG A 255 -14.96 11.14 -8.99
C ARG A 255 -14.02 9.98 -8.62
N CYS A 256 -14.14 9.43 -7.41
CA CYS A 256 -13.25 8.34 -6.96
C CYS A 256 -13.78 6.94 -7.31
N LYS A 257 -15.06 6.81 -7.66
CA LYS A 257 -15.74 5.54 -7.94
C LYS A 257 -15.56 4.51 -6.82
N SER A 258 -15.37 4.91 -5.57
CA SER A 258 -14.96 3.98 -4.49
C SER A 258 -16.00 3.78 -3.39
N VAL A 259 -17.03 4.61 -3.36
CA VAL A 259 -18.09 4.59 -2.34
C VAL A 259 -19.44 4.69 -3.02
N LYS A 260 -20.43 3.99 -2.47
CA LYS A 260 -21.81 3.95 -2.95
C LYS A 260 -22.78 4.67 -2.00
N TYR A 261 -23.91 5.08 -2.56
CA TYR A 261 -24.98 5.81 -1.91
C TYR A 261 -26.33 5.36 -2.47
N CYS A 262 -27.37 5.36 -1.62
CA CYS A 262 -28.75 5.15 -2.07
C CYS A 262 -29.30 6.33 -2.90
N GLY A 263 -28.71 7.51 -2.77
CA GLY A 263 -29.12 8.69 -3.54
C GLY A 263 -28.29 9.94 -3.25
N LYS A 264 -28.65 11.04 -3.93
CA LYS A 264 -27.93 12.32 -3.87
C LYS A 264 -27.91 12.94 -2.47
N GLU A 265 -28.94 12.69 -1.67
CA GLU A 265 -29.00 13.21 -0.30
C GLU A 265 -27.88 12.63 0.57
N CYS A 266 -27.73 11.30 0.58
CA CYS A 266 -26.65 10.61 1.28
C CYS A 266 -25.28 11.01 0.73
N GLN A 267 -25.13 11.09 -0.60
CA GLN A 267 -23.90 11.58 -1.22
C GLN A 267 -23.52 12.99 -0.72
N ASN A 268 -24.46 13.94 -0.71
CA ASN A 268 -24.23 15.31 -0.25
C ASN A 268 -23.91 15.38 1.25
N LYS A 269 -24.55 14.53 2.06
CA LYS A 269 -24.28 14.43 3.50
C LYS A 269 -22.86 13.94 3.76
N ASP A 270 -22.43 12.88 3.08
CA ASP A 270 -21.07 12.34 3.20
C ASP A 270 -20.01 13.32 2.65
N TRP A 271 -20.33 13.99 1.54
CA TRP A 271 -19.51 15.06 0.96
C TRP A 271 -19.19 16.15 1.98
N LYS A 272 -20.21 16.63 2.70
CA LYS A 272 -20.06 17.63 3.78
C LYS A 272 -19.34 17.08 5.00
N LYS A 273 -19.54 15.80 5.35
CA LYS A 273 -18.91 15.14 6.50
C LYS A 273 -17.40 14.97 6.34
N GLY A 274 -16.91 14.86 5.10
CA GLY A 274 -15.46 14.82 4.85
C GLY A 274 -15.03 14.03 3.63
N HIS A 275 -15.93 13.35 2.90
CA HIS A 275 -15.55 12.59 1.71
C HIS A 275 -14.73 13.43 0.72
N LYS A 276 -15.08 14.72 0.57
CA LYS A 276 -14.37 15.67 -0.30
C LYS A 276 -12.86 15.79 -0.06
N LEU A 277 -12.39 15.56 1.17
CA LEU A 277 -10.97 15.60 1.51
C LEU A 277 -10.19 14.39 0.98
N ARG A 278 -10.85 13.23 0.91
CA ARG A 278 -10.27 11.93 0.55
C ARG A 278 -10.62 11.50 -0.87
N CYS A 279 -11.48 12.27 -1.53
CA CYS A 279 -12.00 12.00 -2.87
C CYS A 279 -11.10 12.65 -3.91
N TYR A 280 -10.34 11.83 -4.61
CA TYR A 280 -9.46 12.19 -5.71
C TYR A 280 -9.97 11.51 -6.98
N GLU A 281 -9.62 12.09 -8.12
CA GLU A 281 -9.86 11.46 -9.41
C GLU A 281 -8.91 10.27 -9.56
N MET A 282 -9.46 9.13 -9.94
CA MET A 282 -8.72 7.89 -10.16
C MET A 282 -8.34 7.81 -11.63
N VAL A 283 -7.04 7.71 -11.93
CA VAL A 283 -6.51 7.78 -13.30
C VAL A 283 -6.35 6.41 -13.99
N PHE A 284 -6.93 5.36 -13.42
CA PHE A 284 -6.85 3.98 -13.89
C PHE A 284 -8.18 3.25 -13.67
#